data_AF-C7ZL83-F1
#
_entry.id   AF-C7ZL83-F1
#
_cell.length_a   1.000
_cell.length_b   1.000
_cell.length_c   1.000
_cell.angle_alpha   90.00
_cell.angle_beta   90.00
_cell.angle_gamma   90.00
#
_symmetry.space_group_name_H-M   'P 1'
#
loop_
_entity.id
_entity.type
_entity.pdbx_description
1 polymer ?
#
loop_
_entity_poly.entity_id
_entity_poly.type
_entity_poly.pdbx_seq_one_letter_code
_entity_poly.pdbx_strand_id
1 'polypeptide(L)'
;MPPPAVNNGMLSELLQTGKFSDCTIICQGKEFKLHKVVVCAQSPIIAAALEKASKESRSSSLHITGFDLATVECMVDFLYHEDYIINGDVLGMTNTSEWTPPPNNQGNSLSPMCLLSSEFRFSLFTVNGSGNTVLETMPPGPSPPTTPPPAVVRDSLLCHVEVNAIGHCYKLPKLCDRATKYIQDIISSDEFPADIFPYLAIAAHKSSEDAKLHDLVFSFAAEHVQILLNTTGFEKLATLPDFGLKLLQKTVTKLQVNENQLANIQDQSVLDQESIDRLQQDLSGLRERFSAASAECELAIKKNSDLAMERDNAQRALDEESKQKLAAVSGRDRIRQDYESERTRAATLLSSRDSFQKALDTEKQNYAKLWSERAALQQQMATLTTQHNSVTEQRNTARNEVAALQKKIGDLLAILEKRDYCRNCGNDFGCWIEDVVTSFILRCDNCRCRHYN
;
A
#
# COMPACT_ATOMS: atom_id res chain seq x y z
N MET A 1 25.92 26.74 -21.94
CA MET A 1 26.25 28.11 -22.36
C MET A 1 26.01 28.18 -23.86
N PRO A 2 25.14 29.05 -24.38
CA PRO A 2 25.07 29.29 -25.81
C PRO A 2 26.36 30.02 -26.27
N PRO A 3 26.79 29.87 -27.53
CA PRO A 3 27.98 30.53 -28.05
C PRO A 3 27.75 32.06 -28.14
N PRO A 4 28.81 32.88 -28.04
CA PRO A 4 28.70 34.33 -28.12
C PRO A 4 28.24 34.74 -29.53
N ALA A 5 27.10 35.43 -29.61
CA ALA A 5 26.64 36.09 -30.83
C ALA A 5 27.62 37.22 -31.18
N VAL A 6 28.39 37.03 -32.26
CA VAL A 6 29.32 38.04 -32.76
C VAL A 6 28.51 39.07 -33.54
N ASN A 7 28.12 40.14 -32.86
CA ASN A 7 27.59 41.34 -33.49
C ASN A 7 28.74 42.09 -34.19
N ASN A 8 28.94 41.83 -35.48
CA ASN A 8 29.88 42.59 -36.35
C ASN A 8 29.42 44.03 -36.67
N GLY A 9 28.64 44.67 -35.77
CA GLY A 9 28.05 45.99 -36.00
C GLY A 9 29.07 47.10 -36.27
N MET A 10 30.27 47.01 -35.67
CA MET A 10 31.34 48.00 -35.89
C MET A 10 31.91 47.98 -37.32
N LEU A 11 32.10 46.80 -37.91
CA LEU A 11 32.58 46.68 -39.29
C LEU A 11 31.49 47.08 -40.29
N SER A 12 30.24 46.76 -39.99
CA SER A 12 29.08 47.16 -40.80
C SER A 12 28.96 48.68 -40.95
N GLU A 13 29.11 49.43 -39.84
CA GLU A 13 29.06 50.91 -39.88
C GLU A 13 30.21 51.50 -40.73
N LEU A 14 31.41 50.92 -40.65
CA LEU A 14 32.56 51.35 -41.45
C LEU A 14 32.32 51.13 -42.96
N LEU A 15 31.72 49.99 -43.33
CA LEU A 15 31.38 49.72 -44.73
C LEU A 15 30.31 50.70 -45.25
N GLN A 16 29.25 50.93 -44.48
CA GLN A 16 28.14 51.81 -44.89
C GLN A 16 28.59 53.27 -45.03
N THR A 17 29.42 53.76 -44.10
CA THR A 17 29.87 55.16 -44.11
C THR A 17 31.08 55.40 -45.02
N GLY A 18 31.85 54.35 -45.32
CA GLY A 18 33.11 54.44 -46.08
C GLY A 18 34.21 55.25 -45.37
N LYS A 19 34.04 55.59 -44.10
CA LYS A 19 35.01 56.37 -43.32
C LYS A 19 36.29 55.57 -43.12
N PHE A 20 37.44 56.21 -43.35
CA PHE A 20 38.77 55.58 -43.28
C PHE A 20 39.07 54.54 -44.36
N SER A 21 38.26 54.50 -45.43
CA SER A 21 38.58 53.68 -46.60
C SER A 21 39.92 54.11 -47.23
N ASP A 22 40.76 53.13 -47.50
CA ASP A 22 42.11 53.27 -48.05
C ASP A 22 42.33 52.38 -49.28
N CYS A 23 41.28 51.71 -49.76
CA CYS A 23 41.21 51.05 -51.06
C CYS A 23 39.80 51.11 -51.68
N THR A 24 39.75 50.88 -52.99
CA THR A 24 38.49 50.84 -53.75
C THR A 24 38.43 49.58 -54.60
N ILE A 25 37.36 48.80 -54.50
CA ILE A 25 37.06 47.74 -55.48
C ILE A 25 36.09 48.32 -56.51
N ILE A 26 36.36 48.12 -57.80
CA ILE A 26 35.51 48.59 -58.89
C ILE A 26 34.97 47.37 -59.64
N CYS A 27 33.66 47.30 -59.81
CA CYS A 27 32.99 46.27 -60.61
C CYS A 27 31.87 46.93 -61.42
N GLN A 28 31.86 46.70 -62.74
CA GLN A 28 30.83 47.23 -63.66
C GLN A 28 30.53 48.75 -63.49
N GLY A 29 31.56 49.54 -63.17
CA GLY A 29 31.42 50.99 -62.94
C GLY A 29 30.93 51.41 -61.55
N LYS A 30 30.54 50.47 -60.68
CA LYS A 30 30.27 50.75 -59.26
C LYS A 30 31.56 50.67 -58.44
N GLU A 31 31.76 51.65 -57.57
CA GLU A 31 32.91 51.75 -56.67
C GLU A 31 32.53 51.37 -55.24
N PHE A 32 33.27 50.42 -54.66
CA PHE A 32 33.18 50.00 -53.27
C PHE A 32 34.36 50.56 -52.49
N LYS A 33 34.10 51.48 -51.56
CA LYS A 33 35.12 52.08 -50.68
C LYS A 33 35.36 51.19 -49.48
N LEU A 34 36.53 50.54 -49.41
CA LEU A 34 36.83 49.49 -48.46
C LEU A 34 38.13 49.76 -47.69
N HIS A 35 38.39 48.94 -46.67
CA HIS A 35 39.53 49.01 -45.77
C HIS A 35 40.49 47.86 -46.05
N LYS A 36 41.75 48.16 -46.41
CA LYS A 36 42.81 47.18 -46.69
C LYS A 36 42.98 46.21 -45.54
N VAL A 37 42.94 46.70 -44.30
CA VAL A 37 43.08 45.84 -43.12
C VAL A 37 42.01 44.74 -43.04
N VAL A 38 40.79 45.00 -43.53
CA VAL A 38 39.69 44.03 -43.53
C VAL A 38 39.82 43.07 -44.73
N VAL A 39 40.00 43.62 -45.93
CA VAL A 39 39.96 42.81 -47.17
C VAL A 39 41.25 42.03 -47.41
N CYS A 40 42.42 42.60 -47.13
CA CYS A 40 43.71 41.94 -47.33
C CYS A 40 43.98 40.86 -46.28
N ALA A 41 43.46 41.02 -45.05
CA ALA A 41 43.60 40.01 -44.00
C ALA A 41 42.83 38.72 -44.33
N GLN A 42 41.77 38.83 -45.11
CA GLN A 42 40.91 37.70 -45.46
C GLN A 42 41.26 37.08 -46.82
N SER A 43 41.72 37.88 -47.79
CA SER A 43 42.09 37.40 -49.12
C SER A 43 43.56 37.69 -49.44
N PRO A 44 44.41 36.65 -49.57
CA PRO A 44 45.79 36.83 -50.02
C PRO A 44 45.87 37.29 -51.49
N ILE A 45 44.87 36.98 -52.31
CA ILE A 45 44.81 37.41 -53.71
C ILE A 45 44.51 38.91 -53.80
N ILE A 46 43.53 39.41 -53.04
CA ILE A 46 43.24 40.84 -52.96
C ILE A 46 44.44 41.60 -52.39
N ALA A 47 45.09 41.06 -51.34
CA ALA A 47 46.29 41.66 -50.75
C ALA A 47 47.40 41.83 -51.80
N ALA A 48 47.76 40.77 -52.52
CA ALA A 48 48.78 40.82 -53.55
C ALA A 48 48.40 41.77 -54.70
N ALA A 49 47.13 41.79 -55.11
CA ALA A 49 46.65 42.65 -56.18
C ALA A 49 46.71 44.14 -55.81
N LEU A 50 46.30 44.50 -54.59
CA LEU A 50 46.37 45.88 -54.09
C LEU A 50 47.81 46.34 -53.85
N GLU A 51 48.70 45.46 -53.37
CA GLU A 51 50.12 45.78 -53.26
C GLU A 51 50.77 46.06 -54.61
N LYS A 52 50.43 45.24 -55.63
CA LYS A 52 50.91 45.44 -57.00
C LYS A 52 50.39 46.75 -57.59
N ALA A 53 49.09 47.01 -57.47
CA ALA A 53 48.47 48.24 -57.96
C ALA A 53 49.10 49.50 -57.33
N SER A 54 49.40 49.46 -56.03
CA SER A 54 50.03 50.55 -55.29
C SER A 54 51.46 50.83 -55.79
N LYS A 55 52.22 49.78 -56.14
CA LYS A 55 53.58 49.90 -56.69
C LYS A 55 53.60 50.44 -58.13
N GLU A 56 52.66 50.00 -58.97
CA GLU A 56 52.67 50.32 -60.41
C GLU A 56 52.05 51.67 -60.75
N SER A 57 50.93 52.02 -60.10
CA SER A 57 50.10 53.16 -60.50
C SER A 57 49.92 54.21 -59.41
N ARG A 58 50.51 53.99 -58.23
CA ARG A 58 50.18 54.73 -56.99
C ARG A 58 48.67 54.74 -56.68
N SER A 59 47.90 53.85 -57.30
CA SER A 59 46.47 53.66 -57.02
C SER A 59 46.27 52.60 -55.95
N SER A 60 45.17 52.70 -55.20
CA SER A 60 44.69 51.64 -54.30
C SER A 60 43.36 51.09 -54.79
N SER A 61 43.20 50.95 -56.11
CA SER A 61 42.01 50.40 -56.74
C SER A 61 42.24 49.00 -57.33
N LEU A 62 41.27 48.10 -57.14
CA LEU A 62 41.21 46.77 -57.73
C LEU A 62 39.99 46.68 -58.64
N HIS A 63 40.19 46.38 -59.93
CA HIS A 63 39.10 46.17 -60.87
C HIS A 63 38.78 44.67 -60.95
N ILE A 64 37.60 44.27 -60.49
CA ILE A 64 37.10 42.90 -60.64
C ILE A 64 36.40 42.80 -61.98
N THR A 65 36.88 41.88 -62.82
CA THR A 65 36.29 41.55 -64.11
C THR A 65 35.95 40.06 -64.10
N GLY A 66 34.85 39.66 -64.75
CA GLY A 66 34.41 38.26 -64.84
C GLY A 66 33.32 37.86 -63.84
N PHE A 67 32.97 38.70 -62.87
CA PHE A 67 31.82 38.51 -61.98
C PHE A 67 30.83 39.65 -62.15
N ASP A 68 29.56 39.37 -61.90
CA ASP A 68 28.52 40.39 -61.90
C ASP A 68 28.55 41.23 -60.62
N LEU A 69 27.82 42.35 -60.64
CA LEU A 69 27.84 43.29 -59.53
C LEU A 69 27.27 42.66 -58.25
N ALA A 70 26.20 41.89 -58.35
CA ALA A 70 25.54 41.25 -57.21
C ALA A 70 26.45 40.23 -56.50
N THR A 71 27.23 39.44 -57.24
CA THR A 71 28.20 38.50 -56.67
C THR A 71 29.32 39.23 -55.93
N VAL A 72 29.81 40.34 -56.48
CA VAL A 72 30.83 41.18 -55.83
C VAL A 72 30.28 41.84 -54.56
N GLU A 73 29.03 42.28 -54.57
CA GLU A 73 28.34 42.80 -53.39
C GLU A 73 28.27 41.75 -52.28
N CYS A 74 27.84 40.52 -52.60
CA CYS A 74 27.80 39.42 -51.63
C CYS A 74 29.18 39.11 -51.04
N MET A 75 30.24 39.15 -51.86
CA MET A 75 31.61 38.99 -51.38
C MET A 75 32.00 40.12 -50.41
N VAL A 76 31.68 41.37 -50.75
CA VAL A 76 31.96 42.54 -49.90
C VAL A 76 31.18 42.47 -48.60
N ASP A 77 29.89 42.13 -48.64
CA ASP A 77 29.05 41.97 -47.45
C ASP A 77 29.64 40.89 -46.54
N PHE A 78 30.03 39.75 -47.10
CA PHE A 78 30.67 38.69 -46.33
C PHE A 78 31.96 39.15 -45.64
N LEU A 79 32.81 39.92 -46.32
CA LEU A 79 34.08 40.39 -45.74
C LEU A 79 33.88 41.27 -44.49
N TYR A 80 32.73 41.93 -44.35
CA TYR A 80 32.45 42.83 -43.21
C TYR A 80 31.48 42.23 -42.20
N HIS A 81 30.61 41.32 -42.62
CA HIS A 81 29.53 40.78 -41.79
C HIS A 81 29.72 39.29 -41.47
N GLU A 82 30.67 38.61 -42.11
CA GLU A 82 30.80 37.14 -42.14
C GLU A 82 29.57 36.43 -42.71
N ASP A 83 28.69 37.17 -43.38
CA ASP A 83 27.49 36.68 -44.04
C ASP A 83 27.07 37.57 -45.20
N TYR A 84 26.18 37.06 -46.05
CA TYR A 84 25.62 37.80 -47.19
C TYR A 84 24.18 37.36 -47.47
N ILE A 85 23.42 38.23 -48.14
CA ILE A 85 22.01 37.99 -48.48
C ILE A 85 21.83 38.16 -49.98
N ILE A 86 21.13 37.22 -50.62
CA ILE A 86 20.72 37.32 -52.02
C ILE A 86 19.24 37.68 -52.07
N ASN A 87 18.88 38.69 -52.89
CA ASN A 87 17.51 39.05 -53.23
C ASN A 87 16.56 39.27 -52.04
N GLY A 88 17.03 39.86 -50.94
CA GLY A 88 16.14 40.25 -49.83
C GLY A 88 15.39 39.10 -49.16
N ASP A 89 16.00 37.90 -49.15
CA ASP A 89 15.62 36.79 -48.26
C ASP A 89 14.24 36.13 -48.53
N VAL A 90 13.97 35.79 -49.79
CA VAL A 90 12.74 35.05 -50.16
C VAL A 90 12.78 33.57 -49.73
N LEU A 91 13.96 33.01 -49.44
CA LEU A 91 14.15 31.57 -49.18
C LEU A 91 14.84 31.24 -47.83
N GLY A 92 15.33 32.24 -47.09
CA GLY A 92 16.42 32.07 -46.12
C GLY A 92 16.13 32.39 -44.65
N MET A 93 14.88 32.64 -44.23
CA MET A 93 14.57 32.79 -42.80
C MET A 93 13.91 31.55 -42.19
N THR A 94 14.70 30.48 -42.05
CA THR A 94 14.59 29.61 -40.88
C THR A 94 16.00 29.43 -40.29
N ASN A 95 16.22 29.94 -39.08
CA ASN A 95 17.40 29.68 -38.22
C ASN A 95 18.63 30.61 -38.26
N THR A 96 18.45 31.94 -38.35
CA THR A 96 19.38 32.88 -37.67
C THR A 96 18.61 33.94 -36.89
N SER A 97 18.95 34.06 -35.61
CA SER A 97 18.27 34.84 -34.58
C SER A 97 18.20 36.36 -34.84
N GLU A 98 17.02 36.92 -34.54
CA GLU A 98 16.70 38.33 -34.23
C GLU A 98 17.35 39.43 -35.08
N TRP A 99 16.64 39.84 -36.13
CA TRP A 99 16.73 41.21 -36.65
C TRP A 99 15.32 41.80 -36.85
N THR A 100 15.07 42.95 -36.24
CA THR A 100 13.87 43.77 -36.48
C THR A 100 14.18 44.84 -37.52
N PRO A 101 13.31 45.05 -38.54
CA PRO A 101 13.52 46.09 -39.53
C PRO A 101 13.44 47.51 -38.91
N PRO A 102 14.20 48.49 -39.44
CA PRO A 102 14.10 49.87 -38.96
C PRO A 102 12.72 50.47 -39.27
N PRO A 103 12.23 51.41 -38.44
CA PRO A 103 10.91 52.00 -38.61
C PRO A 103 10.83 52.78 -39.92
N ASN A 104 9.83 52.38 -40.70
CA ASN A 104 9.43 52.96 -41.97
C ASN A 104 9.10 54.45 -41.79
N ASN A 105 9.95 55.34 -42.33
CA ASN A 105 9.57 56.73 -42.53
C ASN A 105 9.15 56.91 -43.98
N GLN A 106 7.87 57.25 -44.16
CA GLN A 106 7.17 57.41 -45.44
C GLN A 106 7.89 58.39 -46.38
N GLY A 107 7.98 58.02 -47.66
CA GLY A 107 8.32 58.97 -48.71
C GLY A 107 8.61 58.33 -50.07
N ASN A 108 7.60 58.34 -50.94
CA ASN A 108 7.67 58.30 -52.41
C ASN A 108 7.91 56.96 -53.12
N SER A 109 6.78 56.45 -53.64
CA SER A 109 6.60 55.81 -54.95
C SER A 109 7.77 55.92 -55.93
N LEU A 110 8.46 54.80 -56.20
CA LEU A 110 9.02 54.48 -57.51
C LEU A 110 8.90 52.96 -57.76
N SER A 111 8.32 52.65 -58.92
CA SER A 111 8.09 51.34 -59.52
C SER A 111 9.37 50.50 -59.76
N PRO A 112 9.30 49.16 -59.76
CA PRO A 112 10.42 48.32 -60.19
C PRO A 112 10.46 48.25 -61.72
N MET A 113 11.46 48.89 -62.32
CA MET A 113 11.86 48.68 -63.70
C MET A 113 13.37 48.87 -63.80
N CYS A 114 14.00 48.03 -64.63
CA CYS A 114 15.39 48.08 -65.13
C CYS A 114 16.45 47.46 -64.17
N LEU A 115 17.33 46.53 -64.55
CA LEU A 115 17.83 46.09 -65.86
C LEU A 115 18.29 44.61 -65.83
N LEU A 116 17.67 43.77 -66.67
CA LEU A 116 18.43 42.82 -67.47
C LEU A 116 19.07 43.63 -68.61
N SER A 117 20.40 43.66 -68.67
CA SER A 117 21.11 44.09 -69.87
C SER A 117 22.19 43.09 -70.25
N SER A 118 21.91 42.38 -71.36
CA SER A 118 22.83 41.88 -72.40
C SER A 118 23.77 40.74 -72.01
N GLU A 119 23.68 39.50 -72.53
CA GLU A 119 23.00 38.92 -73.69
C GLU A 119 22.62 37.47 -73.34
N PHE A 120 21.37 37.05 -73.53
CA PHE A 120 21.05 35.75 -74.13
C PHE A 120 19.54 35.70 -74.44
N ARG A 121 19.21 35.47 -75.71
CA ARG A 121 17.84 35.43 -76.24
C ARG A 121 17.14 34.14 -75.78
N PHE A 122 15.92 34.26 -75.27
CA PHE A 122 14.86 33.31 -75.66
C PHE A 122 13.52 34.03 -75.72
N SER A 123 12.89 33.95 -76.88
CA SER A 123 11.67 34.66 -77.26
C SER A 123 10.46 33.74 -77.06
N LEU A 124 9.39 34.22 -76.42
CA LEU A 124 8.05 33.73 -76.73
C LEU A 124 6.94 34.75 -76.42
N PHE A 125 6.37 35.27 -77.52
CA PHE A 125 5.02 35.75 -77.82
C PHE A 125 4.07 36.30 -76.72
N THR A 126 3.60 37.51 -76.98
CA THR A 126 2.38 38.12 -76.44
C THR A 126 1.14 37.71 -77.26
N VAL A 127 0.00 37.48 -76.58
CA VAL A 127 -1.34 37.53 -77.18
C VAL A 127 -2.25 38.35 -76.26
N ASN A 128 -2.85 39.40 -76.82
CA ASN A 128 -3.90 40.19 -76.19
C ASN A 128 -5.25 39.48 -76.30
N GLY A 129 -6.05 39.52 -75.23
CA GLY A 129 -7.44 39.10 -75.20
C GLY A 129 -8.23 39.88 -74.15
N SER A 130 -9.14 40.72 -74.63
CA SER A 130 -10.07 41.58 -73.88
C SER A 130 -11.21 40.77 -73.25
N GLY A 131 -11.77 41.25 -72.12
CA GLY A 131 -13.18 40.98 -71.77
C GLY A 131 -13.53 40.84 -70.29
N ASN A 132 -14.15 41.89 -69.75
CA ASN A 132 -15.29 41.92 -68.81
C ASN A 132 -15.12 41.58 -67.30
N THR A 133 -15.26 42.66 -66.51
CA THR A 133 -16.12 42.86 -65.32
C THR A 133 -16.59 41.64 -64.52
N VAL A 134 -16.10 41.51 -63.28
CA VAL A 134 -16.83 40.89 -62.15
C VAL A 134 -16.48 41.59 -60.84
N LEU A 135 -17.51 42.19 -60.23
CA LEU A 135 -17.86 42.24 -58.81
C LEU A 135 -16.73 42.37 -57.76
N GLU A 136 -16.70 43.55 -57.10
CA GLU A 136 -16.01 43.77 -55.83
C GLU A 136 -16.37 42.68 -54.81
N THR A 137 -15.37 41.90 -54.43
CA THR A 137 -15.39 40.98 -53.30
C THR A 137 -14.28 41.39 -52.33
N MET A 138 -14.60 41.33 -51.04
CA MET A 138 -13.78 41.74 -49.90
C MET A 138 -12.34 41.20 -49.97
N PRO A 139 -11.34 41.89 -49.38
CA PRO A 139 -9.95 41.47 -49.49
C PRO A 139 -9.75 40.08 -48.87
N PRO A 140 -9.08 39.13 -49.54
CA PRO A 140 -8.74 37.87 -48.93
C PRO A 140 -7.75 38.13 -47.79
N GLY A 141 -7.96 37.44 -46.66
CA GLY A 141 -6.98 37.39 -45.57
C GLY A 141 -5.63 36.84 -46.05
N PRO A 142 -4.55 36.99 -45.26
CA PRO A 142 -3.20 36.60 -45.67
C PRO A 142 -3.19 35.11 -46.06
N SER A 143 -2.84 34.85 -47.32
CA SER A 143 -2.65 33.50 -47.86
C SER A 143 -1.52 32.80 -47.10
N PRO A 144 -1.55 31.46 -46.97
CA PRO A 144 -0.41 30.71 -46.41
C PRO A 144 0.87 31.02 -47.21
N PRO A 145 2.07 30.88 -46.63
CA PRO A 145 3.31 31.17 -47.33
C PRO A 145 3.36 30.34 -48.61
N THR A 146 3.12 31.00 -49.74
CA THR A 146 3.16 30.39 -51.06
C THR A 146 4.60 29.94 -51.28
N THR A 147 4.78 28.66 -51.61
CA THR A 147 6.08 28.15 -52.02
C THR A 147 6.66 29.05 -53.11
N PRO A 148 7.92 29.47 -52.98
CA PRO A 148 8.56 30.37 -53.91
C PRO A 148 8.58 29.74 -55.31
N PRO A 149 8.32 30.51 -56.38
CA PRO A 149 8.32 29.96 -57.73
C PRO A 149 9.65 29.27 -58.07
N PRO A 150 9.66 28.14 -58.80
CA PRO A 150 10.89 27.39 -59.12
C PRO A 150 12.00 28.24 -59.77
N ALA A 151 11.65 29.26 -60.55
CA ALA A 151 12.61 30.19 -61.13
C ALA A 151 13.39 30.98 -60.06
N VAL A 152 12.72 31.39 -58.97
CA VAL A 152 13.34 32.12 -57.86
C VAL A 152 14.34 31.25 -57.11
N VAL A 153 13.97 29.99 -56.87
CA VAL A 153 14.85 28.98 -56.24
C VAL A 153 16.08 28.72 -57.10
N ARG A 154 15.89 28.53 -58.41
CA ARG A 154 16.99 28.36 -59.36
C ARG A 154 17.94 29.57 -59.34
N ASP A 155 17.41 30.78 -59.48
CA ASP A 155 18.23 31.97 -59.61
C ASP A 155 18.99 32.25 -58.31
N SER A 156 18.37 32.03 -57.15
CA SER A 156 19.05 32.09 -55.84
C SER A 156 20.18 31.06 -55.74
N LEU A 157 19.96 29.80 -56.11
CA LEU A 157 21.01 28.77 -56.12
C LEU A 157 22.18 29.15 -57.02
N LEU A 158 21.91 29.64 -58.23
CA LEU A 158 22.95 30.06 -59.17
C LEU A 158 23.76 31.23 -58.58
N CYS A 159 23.12 32.19 -57.93
CA CYS A 159 23.84 33.25 -57.21
C CYS A 159 24.76 32.69 -56.11
N HIS A 160 24.31 31.71 -55.30
CA HIS A 160 25.20 31.11 -54.30
C HIS A 160 26.38 30.35 -54.95
N VAL A 161 26.20 29.72 -56.11
CA VAL A 161 27.30 29.10 -56.86
C VAL A 161 28.32 30.14 -57.33
N GLU A 162 27.86 31.28 -57.85
CA GLU A 162 28.75 32.38 -58.26
C GLU A 162 29.47 33.00 -57.06
N VAL A 163 28.81 33.09 -55.91
CA VAL A 163 29.45 33.54 -54.65
C VAL A 163 30.49 32.52 -54.15
N ASN A 164 30.23 31.22 -54.29
CA ASN A 164 31.24 30.20 -54.03
C ASN A 164 32.44 30.33 -55.00
N ALA A 165 32.17 30.57 -56.29
CA ALA A 165 33.17 30.74 -57.33
C ALA A 165 34.08 31.95 -57.08
N ILE A 166 33.52 33.15 -56.82
CA ILE A 166 34.32 34.33 -56.50
C ILE A 166 35.11 34.12 -55.20
N GLY A 167 34.51 33.44 -54.21
CA GLY A 167 35.19 33.06 -52.99
C GLY A 167 36.43 32.20 -53.28
N HIS A 168 36.30 31.22 -54.17
CA HIS A 168 37.41 30.37 -54.57
C HIS A 168 38.49 31.15 -55.33
N CYS A 169 38.11 31.98 -56.31
CA CYS A 169 39.04 32.79 -57.11
C CYS A 169 39.90 33.74 -56.25
N TYR A 170 39.30 34.36 -55.23
CA TYR A 170 40.01 35.27 -54.33
C TYR A 170 40.53 34.57 -53.06
N LYS A 171 40.48 33.24 -52.98
CA LYS A 171 40.96 32.44 -51.84
C LYS A 171 40.33 32.86 -50.50
N LEU A 172 39.00 32.93 -50.47
CA LEU A 172 38.15 33.20 -49.32
C LEU A 172 37.45 31.89 -48.88
N PRO A 173 38.14 30.98 -48.16
CA PRO A 173 37.58 29.66 -47.85
C PRO A 173 36.33 29.71 -46.98
N LYS A 174 36.22 30.68 -46.07
CA LYS A 174 35.01 30.85 -45.24
C LYS A 174 33.79 31.28 -46.07
N LEU A 175 34.00 32.06 -47.15
CA LEU A 175 32.93 32.44 -48.07
C LEU A 175 32.47 31.23 -48.87
N CYS A 176 33.41 30.41 -49.37
CA CYS A 176 33.08 29.15 -50.02
C CYS A 176 32.25 28.25 -49.10
N ASP A 177 32.67 28.08 -47.85
CA ASP A 177 31.95 27.26 -46.86
C ASP A 177 30.54 27.79 -46.60
N ARG A 178 30.37 29.12 -46.48
CA ARG A 178 29.07 29.75 -46.28
C ARG A 178 28.15 29.58 -47.49
N ALA A 179 28.68 29.79 -48.69
CA ALA A 179 27.93 29.62 -49.94
C ALA A 179 27.53 28.16 -50.16
N THR A 180 28.44 27.21 -49.93
CA THR A 180 28.16 25.77 -50.00
C THR A 180 27.10 25.36 -48.98
N LYS A 181 27.13 25.95 -47.77
CA LYS A 181 26.08 25.74 -46.77
C LYS A 181 24.71 26.23 -47.25
N TYR A 182 24.61 27.44 -47.80
CA TYR A 182 23.33 27.92 -48.33
C TYR A 182 22.79 27.03 -49.46
N ILE A 183 23.67 26.55 -50.33
CA ILE A 183 23.30 25.59 -51.37
C ILE A 183 22.79 24.29 -50.75
N GLN A 184 23.49 23.74 -49.75
CA GLN A 184 23.05 22.54 -49.01
C GLN A 184 21.67 22.74 -48.38
N ASP A 185 21.46 23.86 -47.70
CA ASP A 185 20.21 24.14 -47.00
C ASP A 185 19.03 24.24 -47.99
N ILE A 186 19.25 24.83 -49.18
CA ILE A 186 18.23 24.91 -50.25
C ILE A 186 17.92 23.52 -50.83
N ILE A 187 18.95 22.73 -51.20
CA ILE A 187 18.72 21.43 -51.85
C ILE A 187 18.22 20.35 -50.88
N SER A 188 18.51 20.49 -49.59
CA SER A 188 17.97 19.61 -48.54
C SER A 188 16.50 19.88 -48.18
N SER A 189 15.89 20.93 -48.76
CA SER A 189 14.46 21.18 -48.57
C SER A 189 13.61 20.06 -49.20
N ASP A 190 12.60 19.58 -48.48
CA ASP A 190 11.66 18.57 -48.96
C ASP A 190 10.91 19.02 -50.23
N GLU A 191 10.80 20.33 -50.45
CA GLU A 191 10.11 20.95 -51.58
C GLU A 191 11.06 21.32 -52.74
N PHE A 192 12.34 20.90 -52.69
CA PHE A 192 13.31 21.23 -53.72
C PHE A 192 12.88 20.67 -55.10
N PRO A 193 12.64 21.52 -56.11
CA PRO A 193 12.25 21.07 -57.44
C PRO A 193 13.42 20.37 -58.16
N ALA A 194 13.30 19.05 -58.37
CA ALA A 194 14.36 18.24 -58.96
C ALA A 194 14.83 18.74 -60.34
N ASP A 195 13.95 19.38 -61.12
CA ASP A 195 14.23 19.97 -62.43
C ASP A 195 15.20 21.17 -62.37
N ILE A 196 15.44 21.72 -61.18
CA ILE A 196 16.46 22.76 -60.95
C ILE A 196 17.85 22.15 -60.83
N PHE A 197 17.98 20.90 -60.38
CA PHE A 197 19.26 20.25 -60.12
C PHE A 197 20.24 20.30 -61.33
N PRO A 198 19.81 20.03 -62.58
CA PRO A 198 20.72 20.11 -63.72
C PRO A 198 21.36 21.50 -63.89
N TYR A 199 20.64 22.58 -63.57
CA TYR A 199 21.19 23.93 -63.63
C TYR A 199 22.27 24.15 -62.57
N LEU A 200 22.01 23.70 -61.33
CA LEU A 200 22.98 23.71 -60.24
C LEU A 200 24.25 22.94 -60.60
N ALA A 201 24.12 21.70 -61.08
CA ALA A 201 25.26 20.87 -61.42
C ALA A 201 26.11 21.45 -62.56
N ILE A 202 25.47 22.02 -63.59
CA ILE A 202 26.17 22.70 -64.68
C ILE A 202 26.92 23.93 -64.17
N ALA A 203 26.26 24.77 -63.36
CA ALA A 203 26.87 25.98 -62.83
C ALA A 203 28.04 25.66 -61.89
N ALA A 204 27.87 24.71 -60.97
CA ALA A 204 28.94 24.27 -60.07
C ALA A 204 30.16 23.75 -60.85
N HIS A 205 29.94 23.00 -61.94
CA HIS A 205 31.01 22.49 -62.80
C HIS A 205 31.73 23.56 -63.64
N LYS A 206 31.01 24.59 -64.07
CA LYS A 206 31.57 25.61 -64.97
C LYS A 206 32.18 26.80 -64.23
N SER A 207 31.57 27.22 -63.12
CA SER A 207 31.91 28.46 -62.43
C SER A 207 32.84 28.23 -61.23
N SER A 208 32.80 27.06 -60.57
CA SER A 208 33.56 26.82 -59.34
C SER A 208 34.49 25.61 -59.42
N GLU A 209 35.71 25.76 -58.89
CA GLU A 209 36.67 24.67 -58.68
C GLU A 209 36.68 24.17 -57.21
N ASP A 210 35.72 24.61 -56.38
CA ASP A 210 35.64 24.21 -54.97
C ASP A 210 35.25 22.73 -54.81
N ALA A 211 36.19 21.92 -54.33
CA ALA A 211 35.99 20.49 -54.13
C ALA A 211 34.83 20.17 -53.18
N LYS A 212 34.56 21.03 -52.18
CA LYS A 212 33.44 20.83 -51.24
C LYS A 212 32.09 20.99 -51.93
N LEU A 213 31.94 22.03 -52.76
CA LEU A 213 30.74 22.23 -53.56
C LEU A 213 30.52 21.06 -54.54
N HIS A 214 31.59 20.59 -55.20
CA HIS A 214 31.50 19.41 -56.07
C HIS A 214 31.04 18.16 -55.31
N ASP A 215 31.67 17.87 -54.18
CA ASP A 215 31.31 16.72 -53.35
C ASP A 215 29.85 16.78 -52.87
N LEU A 216 29.37 17.97 -52.49
CA LEU A 216 27.98 18.24 -52.15
C LEU A 216 27.03 17.89 -53.30
N VAL A 217 27.26 18.45 -54.49
CA VAL A 217 26.41 18.24 -55.67
C VAL A 217 26.38 16.76 -56.06
N PHE A 218 27.53 16.09 -56.06
CA PHE A 218 27.58 14.65 -56.39
C PHE A 218 26.96 13.78 -55.30
N SER A 219 27.09 14.15 -54.03
CA SER A 219 26.46 13.41 -52.93
C SER A 219 24.94 13.52 -52.99
N PHE A 220 24.40 14.73 -53.21
CA PHE A 220 22.97 14.93 -53.46
C PHE A 220 22.49 14.13 -54.68
N ALA A 221 23.25 14.18 -55.78
CA ALA A 221 22.90 13.43 -56.98
C ALA A 221 22.85 11.92 -56.76
N ALA A 222 23.84 11.36 -56.04
CA ALA A 222 23.88 9.95 -55.69
C ALA A 222 22.77 9.57 -54.71
N GLU A 223 22.36 10.50 -53.84
CA GLU A 223 21.28 10.29 -52.90
C GLU A 223 19.92 10.16 -53.59
N HIS A 224 19.67 11.03 -54.58
CA HIS A 224 18.40 11.17 -55.29
C HIS A 224 18.42 10.66 -56.73
N VAL A 225 19.40 9.80 -57.08
CA VAL A 225 19.67 9.37 -58.46
C VAL A 225 18.43 8.80 -59.17
N GLN A 226 17.56 8.08 -58.45
CA GLN A 226 16.35 7.49 -59.03
C GLN A 226 15.35 8.55 -59.54
N ILE A 227 15.22 9.66 -58.82
CA ILE A 227 14.33 10.77 -59.19
C ILE A 227 14.99 11.60 -60.30
N LEU A 228 16.27 11.90 -60.14
CA LEU A 228 17.04 12.74 -61.06
C LEU A 228 17.17 12.14 -62.46
N LEU A 229 17.32 10.82 -62.58
CA LEU A 229 17.37 10.13 -63.89
C LEU A 229 16.09 10.30 -64.71
N ASN A 230 14.95 10.54 -64.06
CA ASN A 230 13.66 10.77 -64.71
C ASN A 230 13.34 12.26 -64.90
N THR A 231 14.23 13.14 -64.46
CA THR A 231 14.02 14.59 -64.48
C THR A 231 14.42 15.19 -65.82
N THR A 232 13.61 16.11 -66.33
CA THR A 232 13.88 16.80 -67.60
C THR A 232 15.15 17.64 -67.52
N GLY A 233 16.00 17.57 -68.54
CA GLY A 233 17.26 18.32 -68.58
C GLY A 233 18.42 17.62 -67.87
N PHE A 234 18.20 16.52 -67.16
CA PHE A 234 19.28 15.73 -66.55
C PHE A 234 20.21 15.14 -67.61
N GLU A 235 19.70 14.82 -68.81
CA GLU A 235 20.48 14.36 -69.96
C GLU A 235 21.56 15.37 -70.39
N LYS A 236 21.37 16.67 -70.08
CA LYS A 236 22.36 17.72 -70.39
C LYS A 236 23.63 17.55 -69.56
N LEU A 237 23.56 16.88 -68.39
CA LEU A 237 24.72 16.62 -67.54
C LEU A 237 25.70 15.62 -68.15
N ALA A 238 25.27 14.81 -69.13
CA ALA A 238 26.16 13.94 -69.89
C ALA A 238 27.21 14.73 -70.71
N THR A 239 26.99 16.03 -70.94
CA THR A 239 27.94 16.91 -71.63
C THR A 239 29.07 17.39 -70.72
N LEU A 240 28.94 17.24 -69.40
CA LEU A 240 29.96 17.64 -68.44
C LEU A 240 31.07 16.56 -68.35
N PRO A 241 32.35 16.95 -68.45
CA PRO A 241 33.47 16.03 -68.27
C PRO A 241 33.39 15.25 -66.95
N ASP A 242 33.59 13.94 -67.03
CA ASP A 242 33.65 13.00 -65.90
C ASP A 242 32.41 12.95 -64.97
N PHE A 243 31.32 13.66 -65.29
CA PHE A 243 30.15 13.71 -64.43
C PHE A 243 29.53 12.32 -64.19
N GLY A 244 29.31 11.56 -65.27
CA GLY A 244 28.77 10.21 -65.17
C GLY A 244 29.67 9.26 -64.37
N LEU A 245 30.99 9.35 -64.56
CA LEU A 245 31.96 8.52 -63.82
C LEU A 245 31.96 8.87 -62.33
N LYS A 246 31.99 10.15 -61.96
CA LYS A 246 31.95 10.60 -60.57
C LYS A 246 30.63 10.26 -59.89
N LEU A 247 29.51 10.41 -60.58
CA LEU A 247 28.19 9.99 -60.09
C LEU A 247 28.16 8.48 -59.83
N LEU A 248 28.65 7.66 -60.77
CA LEU A 248 28.76 6.21 -60.60
C LEU A 248 29.66 5.82 -59.42
N GLN A 249 30.80 6.50 -59.24
CA GLN A 249 31.68 6.25 -58.09
C GLN A 249 30.98 6.57 -56.76
N LYS A 250 30.21 7.66 -56.68
CA LYS A 250 29.44 8.01 -55.49
C LYS A 250 28.29 7.03 -55.23
N THR A 251 27.56 6.62 -56.27
CA THR A 251 26.47 5.64 -56.10
C THR A 251 26.99 4.27 -55.68
N VAL A 252 28.13 3.80 -56.22
CA VAL A 252 28.76 2.55 -55.78
C VAL A 252 29.21 2.63 -54.33
N THR A 253 29.85 3.73 -53.91
CA THR A 253 30.22 3.94 -52.50
C THR A 253 28.99 3.88 -51.58
N LYS A 254 27.88 4.53 -51.97
CA LYS A 254 26.61 4.47 -51.21
C LYS A 254 26.07 3.04 -51.13
N LEU A 255 26.09 2.29 -52.24
CA LEU A 255 25.65 0.89 -52.25
C LEU A 255 26.48 0.03 -51.30
N GLN A 256 27.80 0.16 -51.30
CA GLN A 256 28.67 -0.57 -50.38
C GLN A 256 28.40 -0.23 -48.90
N VAL A 257 28.16 1.04 -48.58
CA VAL A 257 27.77 1.45 -47.22
C VAL A 257 26.44 0.80 -46.82
N ASN A 258 25.46 0.81 -47.72
CA ASN A 258 24.15 0.21 -47.46
C ASN A 258 24.25 -1.32 -47.30
N GLU A 259 25.06 -2.01 -48.11
CA GLU A 259 25.30 -3.45 -47.98
C GLU A 259 25.91 -3.79 -46.62
N ASN A 260 26.91 -3.03 -46.17
CA ASN A 260 27.51 -3.22 -44.84
C ASN A 260 26.50 -2.96 -43.71
N GLN A 261 25.65 -1.94 -43.85
CA GLN A 261 24.59 -1.66 -42.88
C GLN A 261 23.56 -2.80 -42.83
N LEU A 262 23.15 -3.34 -43.98
CA LEU A 262 22.24 -4.47 -44.05
C LEU A 262 22.83 -5.72 -43.40
N ALA A 263 24.12 -6.01 -43.63
CA ALA A 263 24.82 -7.12 -42.98
C ALA A 263 24.82 -6.97 -41.44
N ASN A 264 25.15 -5.79 -40.93
CA ASN A 264 25.13 -5.52 -39.49
C ASN A 264 23.72 -5.66 -38.88
N ILE A 265 22.70 -5.17 -39.57
CA ILE A 265 21.29 -5.31 -39.12
C ILE A 265 20.90 -6.78 -39.10
N GLN A 266 21.32 -7.56 -40.10
CA GLN A 266 21.03 -8.97 -40.17
C GLN A 266 21.72 -9.76 -39.04
N ASP A 267 23.00 -9.49 -38.76
CA ASP A 267 23.72 -10.10 -37.63
C ASP A 267 23.05 -9.76 -36.29
N GLN A 268 22.64 -8.51 -36.10
CA GLN A 268 21.92 -8.09 -34.88
C GLN A 268 20.58 -8.82 -34.75
N SER A 269 19.85 -8.99 -35.85
CA SER A 269 18.55 -9.70 -35.83
C SER A 269 18.69 -11.16 -35.40
N VAL A 270 19.80 -11.82 -35.74
CA VAL A 270 20.08 -13.21 -35.31
C VAL A 270 20.33 -13.25 -33.80
N LEU A 271 21.13 -12.33 -33.25
CA LEU A 271 21.37 -12.24 -31.80
C LEU A 271 20.11 -11.94 -31.00
N ASP A 272 19.26 -11.08 -31.54
CA ASP A 272 17.97 -10.74 -30.94
C ASP A 272 17.04 -11.95 -30.96
N GLN A 273 17.01 -12.71 -32.07
CA GLN A 273 16.21 -13.94 -32.17
C GLN A 273 16.66 -15.00 -31.16
N GLU A 274 17.97 -15.24 -31.01
CA GLU A 274 18.49 -16.15 -29.99
C GLU A 274 18.11 -15.71 -28.57
N SER A 275 18.06 -14.39 -28.32
CA SER A 275 17.65 -13.84 -27.04
C SER A 275 16.16 -14.05 -26.77
N ILE A 276 15.33 -13.89 -27.79
CA ILE A 276 13.89 -14.19 -27.72
C ILE A 276 13.67 -15.66 -27.40
N ASP A 277 14.36 -16.57 -28.08
CA ASP A 277 14.21 -18.01 -27.87
C ASP A 277 14.59 -18.43 -26.43
N ARG A 278 15.69 -17.86 -25.89
CA ARG A 278 16.07 -18.06 -24.48
C ARG A 278 14.99 -17.58 -23.52
N LEU A 279 14.46 -16.37 -23.74
CA LEU A 279 13.40 -15.81 -22.89
C LEU A 279 12.11 -16.64 -22.95
N GLN A 280 11.77 -17.19 -24.12
CA GLN A 280 10.63 -18.08 -24.27
C GLN A 280 10.81 -19.39 -23.47
N GLN A 281 12.02 -19.94 -23.46
CA GLN A 281 12.35 -21.12 -22.65
C GLN A 281 12.28 -20.83 -21.14
N ASP A 282 12.78 -19.68 -20.70
CA ASP A 282 12.69 -19.30 -19.28
C ASP A 282 11.23 -19.07 -18.85
N LEU A 283 10.41 -18.48 -19.71
CA LEU A 283 8.98 -18.27 -19.46
C LEU A 283 8.21 -19.59 -19.37
N SER A 284 8.53 -20.59 -20.22
CA SER A 284 7.90 -21.91 -20.13
C SER A 284 8.27 -22.62 -18.82
N GLY A 285 9.55 -22.58 -18.43
CA GLY A 285 10.01 -23.14 -17.15
C GLY A 285 9.42 -22.43 -15.92
N LEU A 286 9.23 -21.12 -15.97
CA LEU A 286 8.53 -20.37 -14.92
C LEU A 286 7.05 -20.75 -14.82
N ARG A 287 6.37 -20.93 -15.95
CA ARG A 287 4.96 -21.35 -16.00
C ARG A 287 4.77 -22.73 -15.36
N GLU A 288 5.65 -23.69 -15.65
CA GLU A 288 5.60 -25.02 -15.04
C GLU A 288 5.80 -24.96 -13.52
N ARG A 289 6.80 -24.20 -13.05
CA ARG A 289 7.04 -24.01 -11.60
C ARG A 289 5.86 -23.33 -10.90
N PHE A 290 5.25 -22.34 -11.53
CA PHE A 290 4.06 -21.69 -11.00
C PHE A 290 2.88 -22.66 -10.91
N SER A 291 2.65 -23.48 -11.93
CA SER A 291 1.60 -24.51 -11.92
C SER A 291 1.83 -25.53 -10.79
N ALA A 292 3.07 -25.98 -10.59
CA ALA A 292 3.42 -26.91 -9.51
C ALA A 292 3.17 -26.28 -8.13
N ALA A 293 3.66 -25.06 -7.90
CA ALA A 293 3.46 -24.34 -6.64
C ALA A 293 1.96 -24.06 -6.36
N SER A 294 1.17 -23.76 -7.40
CA SER A 294 -0.27 -23.58 -7.27
C SER A 294 -0.97 -24.87 -6.81
N ALA A 295 -0.60 -26.01 -7.39
CA ALA A 295 -1.15 -27.32 -6.99
C ALA A 295 -0.76 -27.68 -5.54
N GLU A 296 0.48 -27.40 -5.13
CA GLU A 296 0.92 -27.59 -3.73
C GLU A 296 0.12 -26.70 -2.76
N CYS A 297 -0.15 -25.45 -3.15
CA CYS A 297 -0.96 -24.52 -2.36
C CYS A 297 -2.39 -25.03 -2.17
N GLU A 298 -3.04 -25.50 -3.25
CA GLU A 298 -4.40 -26.09 -3.18
C GLU A 298 -4.44 -27.33 -2.26
N LEU A 299 -3.43 -28.20 -2.34
CA LEU A 299 -3.32 -29.36 -1.46
C LEU A 299 -3.16 -28.94 0.01
N ALA A 300 -2.33 -27.93 0.27
CA ALA A 300 -2.12 -27.40 1.62
C ALA A 300 -3.39 -26.75 2.19
N ILE A 301 -4.15 -26.00 1.38
CA ILE A 301 -5.45 -25.43 1.77
C ILE A 301 -6.42 -26.53 2.17
N LYS A 302 -6.54 -27.59 1.35
CA LYS A 302 -7.41 -28.73 1.66
C LYS A 302 -7.02 -29.40 2.97
N LYS A 303 -5.73 -29.67 3.16
CA LYS A 303 -5.21 -30.28 4.40
C LYS A 303 -5.49 -29.42 5.63
N ASN A 304 -5.34 -28.10 5.53
CA ASN A 304 -5.66 -27.18 6.63
C ASN A 304 -7.16 -27.18 6.96
N SER A 305 -8.03 -27.26 5.95
CA SER A 305 -9.48 -27.40 6.16
C SER A 305 -9.82 -28.70 6.89
N ASP A 306 -9.21 -29.82 6.51
CA ASP A 306 -9.42 -31.12 7.16
C ASP A 306 -8.96 -31.09 8.63
N LEU A 307 -7.77 -30.55 8.89
CA LEU A 307 -7.25 -30.37 10.26
C LEU A 307 -8.11 -29.44 11.12
N ALA A 308 -8.67 -28.37 10.53
CA ALA A 308 -9.59 -27.49 11.24
C ALA A 308 -10.88 -28.24 11.65
N MET A 309 -11.41 -29.09 10.77
CA MET A 309 -12.57 -29.92 11.08
C MET A 309 -12.28 -30.93 12.19
N GLU A 310 -11.11 -31.58 12.16
CA GLU A 310 -10.67 -32.49 13.23
C GLU A 310 -10.52 -31.77 14.57
N ARG A 311 -9.93 -30.57 14.57
CA ARG A 311 -9.82 -29.72 15.77
C ARG A 311 -11.20 -29.41 16.35
N ASP A 312 -12.15 -28.99 15.51
CA ASP A 312 -13.50 -28.62 15.95
C ASP A 312 -14.27 -29.84 16.50
N ASN A 313 -14.06 -31.02 15.91
CA ASN A 313 -14.58 -32.29 16.43
C ASN A 313 -14.00 -32.62 17.81
N ALA A 314 -12.68 -32.50 17.98
CA ALA A 314 -12.02 -32.74 19.25
C ALA A 314 -12.49 -31.75 20.32
N GLN A 315 -12.67 -30.48 19.98
CA GLN A 315 -13.20 -29.47 20.89
C GLN A 315 -14.61 -29.82 21.39
N ARG A 316 -15.51 -30.23 20.48
CA ARG A 316 -16.86 -30.68 20.85
C ARG A 316 -16.84 -31.89 21.80
N ALA A 317 -15.93 -32.83 21.59
CA ALA A 317 -15.78 -33.98 22.47
C ALA A 317 -15.32 -33.57 23.88
N LEU A 318 -14.35 -32.64 23.97
CA LEU A 318 -13.87 -32.10 25.25
C LEU A 318 -14.97 -31.34 26.00
N ASP A 319 -15.78 -30.55 25.29
CA ASP A 319 -16.89 -29.81 25.90
C ASP A 319 -17.96 -30.75 26.46
N GLU A 320 -18.28 -31.83 25.73
CA GLU A 320 -19.23 -32.84 26.19
C GLU A 320 -18.69 -33.63 27.38
N GLU A 321 -17.40 -34.00 27.39
CA GLU A 321 -16.77 -34.63 28.55
C GLU A 321 -16.79 -33.71 29.78
N SER A 322 -16.52 -32.42 29.58
CA SER A 322 -16.57 -31.41 30.65
C SER A 322 -17.97 -31.28 31.24
N LYS A 323 -19.00 -31.31 30.39
CA LYS A 323 -20.41 -31.30 30.81
C LYS A 323 -20.78 -32.55 31.60
N GLN A 324 -20.34 -33.73 31.17
CA GLN A 324 -20.55 -34.99 31.89
C GLN A 324 -19.86 -34.98 33.26
N LYS A 325 -18.61 -34.49 33.33
CA LYS A 325 -17.88 -34.32 34.60
C LYS A 325 -18.60 -33.37 35.54
N LEU A 326 -19.10 -32.25 35.04
CA LEU A 326 -19.87 -31.29 35.84
C LEU A 326 -21.15 -31.94 36.40
N ALA A 327 -21.89 -32.67 35.57
CA ALA A 327 -23.08 -33.42 35.99
C ALA A 327 -22.74 -34.46 37.07
N ALA A 328 -21.62 -35.18 36.92
CA ALA A 328 -21.15 -36.15 37.92
C ALA A 328 -20.75 -35.46 39.24
N VAL A 329 -20.11 -34.28 39.20
CA VAL A 329 -19.80 -33.48 40.38
C VAL A 329 -21.09 -33.07 41.09
N SER A 330 -22.06 -32.49 40.37
CA SER A 330 -23.36 -32.12 40.94
C SER A 330 -24.09 -33.33 41.54
N GLY A 331 -24.02 -34.50 40.89
CA GLY A 331 -24.56 -35.75 41.44
C GLY A 331 -23.91 -36.16 42.77
N ARG A 332 -22.56 -36.08 42.86
CA ARG A 332 -21.82 -36.35 44.10
C ARG A 332 -22.18 -35.36 45.22
N ASP A 333 -22.33 -34.08 44.90
CA ASP A 333 -22.67 -33.06 45.89
C ASP A 333 -24.08 -33.26 46.48
N ARG A 334 -25.05 -33.69 45.66
CA ARG A 334 -26.37 -34.11 46.15
C ARG A 334 -26.29 -35.27 47.13
N ILE A 335 -25.54 -36.33 46.76
CA ILE A 335 -25.34 -37.49 47.64
C ILE A 335 -24.65 -37.06 48.95
N ARG A 336 -23.66 -36.18 48.89
CA ARG A 336 -23.00 -35.63 50.08
C ARG A 336 -24.00 -34.90 50.98
N GLN A 337 -24.85 -34.06 50.42
CA GLN A 337 -25.85 -33.30 51.16
C GLN A 337 -26.88 -34.24 51.83
N ASP A 338 -27.36 -35.26 51.11
CA ASP A 338 -28.27 -36.27 51.65
C ASP A 338 -27.61 -37.05 52.80
N TYR A 339 -26.35 -37.45 52.63
CA TYR A 339 -25.57 -38.12 53.68
C TYR A 339 -25.40 -37.23 54.92
N GLU A 340 -25.09 -35.95 54.77
CA GLU A 340 -24.95 -35.00 55.89
C GLU A 340 -26.28 -34.77 56.62
N SER A 341 -27.39 -34.74 55.88
CA SER A 341 -28.75 -34.65 56.44
C SER A 341 -29.08 -35.89 57.27
N GLU A 342 -28.87 -37.10 56.75
CA GLU A 342 -29.10 -38.34 57.49
C GLU A 342 -28.15 -38.50 58.67
N ARG A 343 -26.88 -38.08 58.55
CA ARG A 343 -25.94 -38.06 59.67
C ARG A 343 -26.45 -37.16 60.81
N THR A 344 -27.00 -36.00 60.45
CA THR A 344 -27.60 -35.07 61.42
C THR A 344 -28.85 -35.69 62.07
N ARG A 345 -29.71 -36.34 61.28
CA ARG A 345 -30.90 -37.05 61.80
C ARG A 345 -30.52 -38.16 62.77
N ALA A 346 -29.51 -38.96 62.42
CA ALA A 346 -28.99 -40.02 63.28
C ALA A 346 -28.42 -39.46 64.59
N ALA A 347 -27.67 -38.35 64.55
CA ALA A 347 -27.15 -37.69 65.76
C ALA A 347 -28.29 -37.23 66.69
N THR A 348 -29.37 -36.64 66.12
CA THR A 348 -30.56 -36.25 66.89
C THR A 348 -31.23 -37.46 67.54
N LEU A 349 -31.42 -38.57 66.80
CA LEU A 349 -32.02 -39.79 67.35
C LEU A 349 -31.17 -40.41 68.48
N LEU A 350 -29.84 -40.38 68.35
CA LEU A 350 -28.94 -40.83 69.41
C LEU A 350 -29.08 -39.96 70.67
N SER A 351 -29.15 -38.64 70.52
CA SER A 351 -29.40 -37.71 71.64
C SER A 351 -30.76 -37.96 72.32
N SER A 352 -31.81 -38.21 71.53
CA SER A 352 -33.13 -38.58 72.05
C SER A 352 -33.09 -39.92 72.80
N ARG A 353 -32.43 -40.94 72.25
CA ARG A 353 -32.22 -42.24 72.93
C ARG A 353 -31.52 -42.06 74.27
N ASP A 354 -30.44 -41.29 74.32
CA ASP A 354 -29.69 -41.06 75.56
C ASP A 354 -30.53 -40.32 76.60
N SER A 355 -31.39 -39.40 76.17
CA SER A 355 -32.37 -38.73 77.03
C SER A 355 -33.42 -39.69 77.57
N PHE A 356 -33.97 -40.57 76.73
CA PHE A 356 -34.90 -41.61 77.17
C PHE A 356 -34.24 -42.61 78.13
N GLN A 357 -32.99 -42.99 77.89
CA GLN A 357 -32.25 -43.88 78.76
C GLN A 357 -32.06 -43.28 80.15
N LYS A 358 -31.69 -41.99 80.23
CA LYS A 358 -31.61 -41.26 81.51
C LYS A 358 -32.96 -41.23 82.23
N ALA A 359 -34.05 -40.97 81.50
CA ALA A 359 -35.40 -40.97 82.07
C ALA A 359 -35.78 -42.37 82.61
N LEU A 360 -35.49 -43.42 81.85
CA LEU A 360 -35.71 -44.81 82.27
C LEU A 360 -34.90 -45.16 83.53
N ASP A 361 -33.63 -44.77 83.59
CA ASP A 361 -32.80 -45.04 84.76
C ASP A 361 -33.26 -44.24 85.99
N THR A 362 -33.80 -43.04 85.79
CA THR A 362 -34.47 -42.27 86.85
C THR A 362 -35.70 -43.02 87.36
N GLU A 363 -36.55 -43.55 86.47
CA GLU A 363 -37.72 -44.35 86.87
C GLU A 363 -37.34 -45.65 87.57
N LYS A 364 -36.27 -46.34 87.16
CA LYS A 364 -35.76 -47.51 87.90
C LYS A 364 -35.35 -47.13 89.31
N GLN A 365 -34.70 -45.99 89.51
CA GLN A 365 -34.34 -45.49 90.84
C GLN A 365 -35.59 -45.18 91.67
N ASN A 366 -36.59 -44.52 91.08
CA ASN A 366 -37.88 -44.26 91.72
C ASN A 366 -38.56 -45.56 92.16
N TYR A 367 -38.61 -46.56 91.28
CA TYR A 367 -39.18 -47.86 91.58
C TYR A 367 -38.41 -48.58 92.70
N ALA A 368 -37.08 -48.57 92.67
CA ALA A 368 -36.26 -49.15 93.74
C ALA A 368 -36.53 -48.48 95.10
N LYS A 369 -36.71 -47.16 95.12
CA LYS A 369 -37.10 -46.42 96.32
C LYS A 369 -38.47 -46.86 96.83
N LEU A 370 -39.50 -46.88 95.97
CA LEU A 370 -40.85 -47.35 96.34
C LEU A 370 -40.84 -48.80 96.82
N TRP A 371 -40.03 -49.67 96.23
CA TRP A 371 -39.87 -51.05 96.68
C TRP A 371 -39.32 -51.13 98.10
N SER A 372 -38.31 -50.32 98.43
CA SER A 372 -37.75 -50.24 99.78
C SER A 372 -38.77 -49.71 100.80
N GLU A 373 -39.56 -48.69 100.43
CA GLU A 373 -40.63 -48.14 101.27
C GLU A 373 -41.73 -49.18 101.50
N ARG A 374 -42.13 -49.92 100.47
CA ARG A 374 -43.08 -51.03 100.59
C ARG A 374 -42.57 -52.11 101.53
N ALA A 375 -41.30 -52.49 101.42
CA ALA A 375 -40.68 -53.48 102.31
C ALA A 375 -40.69 -53.01 103.77
N ALA A 376 -40.38 -51.73 104.02
CA ALA A 376 -40.44 -51.13 105.35
C ALA A 376 -41.87 -51.14 105.92
N LEU A 377 -42.86 -50.74 105.12
CA LEU A 377 -44.28 -50.81 105.50
C LEU A 377 -44.72 -52.24 105.82
N GLN A 378 -44.28 -53.22 105.03
CA GLN A 378 -44.62 -54.62 105.28
C GLN A 378 -44.01 -55.14 106.59
N GLN A 379 -42.78 -54.75 106.91
CA GLN A 379 -42.16 -55.05 108.20
C GLN A 379 -42.91 -54.37 109.36
N GLN A 380 -43.35 -53.13 109.17
CA GLN A 380 -44.17 -52.42 110.15
C GLN A 380 -45.51 -53.12 110.38
N MET A 381 -46.19 -53.57 109.32
CA MET A 381 -47.43 -54.34 109.42
C MET A 381 -47.24 -55.67 110.15
N ALA A 382 -46.16 -56.40 109.88
CA ALA A 382 -45.84 -57.64 110.58
C ALA A 382 -45.62 -57.38 112.07
N THR A 383 -44.87 -56.33 112.41
CA THR A 383 -44.64 -55.91 113.80
C THR A 383 -45.94 -55.58 114.53
N LEU A 384 -46.80 -54.76 113.90
CA LEU A 384 -48.11 -54.40 114.44
C LEU A 384 -49.01 -55.63 114.62
N THR A 385 -48.94 -56.59 113.71
CA THR A 385 -49.70 -57.84 113.80
C THR A 385 -49.22 -58.69 114.98
N THR A 386 -47.91 -58.82 115.19
CA THR A 386 -47.34 -59.51 116.36
C THR A 386 -47.75 -58.82 117.66
N GLN A 387 -47.66 -57.48 117.72
CA GLN A 387 -48.11 -56.71 118.88
C GLN A 387 -49.60 -56.93 119.16
N HIS A 388 -50.45 -56.87 118.13
CA HIS A 388 -51.88 -57.14 118.25
C HIS A 388 -52.17 -58.54 118.78
N ASN A 389 -51.46 -59.56 118.29
CA ASN A 389 -51.60 -60.94 118.78
C ASN A 389 -51.23 -61.05 120.26
N SER A 390 -50.11 -60.45 120.67
CA SER A 390 -49.68 -60.43 122.08
C SER A 390 -50.69 -59.75 123.00
N VAL A 391 -51.21 -58.58 122.62
CA VAL A 391 -52.26 -57.88 123.37
C VAL A 391 -53.54 -58.71 123.43
N THR A 392 -53.89 -59.37 122.32
CA THR A 392 -55.08 -60.25 122.26
C THR A 392 -54.94 -61.42 123.22
N GLU A 393 -53.75 -62.01 123.31
CA GLU A 393 -53.42 -63.11 124.23
C GLU A 393 -53.49 -62.63 125.69
N GLN A 394 -52.85 -61.50 126.02
CA GLN A 394 -52.96 -60.87 127.35
C GLN A 394 -54.42 -60.61 127.74
N ARG A 395 -55.21 -60.04 126.81
CA ARG A 395 -56.65 -59.81 127.00
C ARG A 395 -57.41 -61.11 127.24
N ASN A 396 -57.08 -62.19 126.54
CA ASN A 396 -57.73 -63.49 126.73
C ASN A 396 -57.36 -64.10 128.09
N THR A 397 -56.11 -64.01 128.53
CA THR A 397 -55.68 -64.43 129.87
C THR A 397 -56.42 -63.66 130.96
N ALA A 398 -56.43 -62.33 130.89
CA ALA A 398 -57.17 -61.50 131.84
C ALA A 398 -58.67 -61.81 131.83
N ARG A 399 -59.27 -62.04 130.66
CA ARG A 399 -60.68 -62.47 130.56
C ARG A 399 -60.91 -63.81 131.26
N ASN A 400 -60.01 -64.78 131.09
CA ASN A 400 -60.11 -66.09 131.74
C ASN A 400 -59.98 -65.97 133.27
N GLU A 401 -59.08 -65.13 133.75
CA GLU A 401 -58.93 -64.81 135.19
C GLU A 401 -60.21 -64.18 135.76
N VAL A 402 -60.79 -63.20 135.07
CA VAL A 402 -62.06 -62.58 135.46
C VAL A 402 -63.20 -63.61 135.47
N ALA A 403 -63.29 -64.48 134.46
CA ALA A 403 -64.30 -65.54 134.42
C ALA A 403 -64.13 -66.54 135.57
N ALA A 404 -62.89 -66.88 135.93
CA ALA A 404 -62.59 -67.74 137.07
C ALA A 404 -62.99 -67.09 138.41
N LEU A 405 -62.70 -65.79 138.58
CA LEU A 405 -63.13 -65.03 139.76
C LEU A 405 -64.66 -64.92 139.85
N GLN A 406 -65.33 -64.63 138.73
CA GLN A 406 -66.80 -64.60 138.67
C GLN A 406 -67.40 -65.95 139.08
N LYS A 407 -66.82 -67.07 138.63
CA LYS A 407 -67.24 -68.41 139.07
C LYS A 407 -67.06 -68.60 140.57
N LYS A 408 -65.90 -68.25 141.13
CA LYS A 408 -65.66 -68.34 142.59
C LYS A 408 -66.66 -67.50 143.40
N ILE A 409 -67.01 -66.29 142.93
CA ILE A 409 -68.01 -65.41 143.57
C ILE A 409 -69.43 -66.01 143.46
N GLY A 410 -69.79 -66.55 142.29
CA GLY A 410 -71.06 -67.24 142.11
C GLY A 410 -71.22 -68.43 143.07
N ASP A 411 -70.16 -69.23 143.23
CA ASP A 411 -70.14 -70.35 144.18
C ASP A 411 -70.30 -69.90 145.65
N LEU A 412 -69.71 -68.74 146.04
CA LEU A 412 -69.92 -68.13 147.37
C LEU A 412 -71.36 -67.68 147.60
N LEU A 413 -71.94 -66.94 146.65
CA LEU A 413 -73.29 -66.40 146.78
C LEU A 413 -74.32 -67.53 146.93
N ALA A 414 -74.15 -68.64 146.22
CA ALA A 414 -75.00 -69.82 146.35
C ALA A 414 -74.99 -70.45 147.76
N ILE A 415 -73.90 -70.28 148.54
CA ILE A 415 -73.81 -70.73 149.94
C ILE A 415 -74.54 -69.75 150.87
N LEU A 416 -74.41 -68.45 150.63
CA LEU A 416 -75.07 -67.39 151.42
C LEU A 416 -76.59 -67.40 151.25
N GLU A 417 -77.10 -67.67 150.05
CA GLU A 417 -78.54 -67.58 149.76
C GLU A 417 -79.36 -68.68 150.44
N LYS A 418 -78.75 -69.83 150.79
CA LYS A 418 -79.48 -70.98 151.36
C LYS A 418 -79.60 -70.96 152.88
N ARG A 419 -78.84 -70.11 153.60
CA ARG A 419 -78.78 -70.15 155.07
C ARG A 419 -78.58 -68.77 155.68
N ASP A 420 -79.37 -68.49 156.70
CA ASP A 420 -79.41 -67.25 157.48
C ASP A 420 -78.91 -67.42 158.93
N TYR A 421 -78.48 -68.63 159.32
CA TYR A 421 -77.87 -68.94 160.63
C TYR A 421 -76.72 -69.95 160.54
N CYS A 422 -75.77 -69.89 161.49
CA CYS A 422 -74.69 -70.86 161.55
C CYS A 422 -75.18 -72.19 162.16
N ARG A 423 -75.11 -73.29 161.41
CA ARG A 423 -75.56 -74.63 161.86
C ARG A 423 -74.84 -75.14 163.12
N ASN A 424 -73.60 -74.71 163.37
CA ASN A 424 -72.78 -75.23 164.45
C ASN A 424 -73.00 -74.50 165.79
N CYS A 425 -73.12 -73.17 165.77
CA CYS A 425 -73.26 -72.37 167.00
C CYS A 425 -74.61 -71.64 167.14
N GLY A 426 -75.51 -71.74 166.14
CA GLY A 426 -76.86 -71.17 166.18
C GLY A 426 -76.94 -69.64 166.10
N ASN A 427 -75.80 -68.96 165.94
CA ASN A 427 -75.74 -67.50 165.89
C ASN A 427 -76.14 -66.96 164.52
N ASP A 428 -76.67 -65.72 164.50
CA ASP A 428 -76.94 -64.97 163.28
C ASP A 428 -75.70 -64.90 162.38
N PHE A 429 -75.89 -64.98 161.06
CA PHE A 429 -74.85 -65.31 160.06
C PHE A 429 -73.76 -64.22 159.89
N GLY A 430 -72.89 -64.05 160.89
CA GLY A 430 -71.62 -63.36 160.75
C GLY A 430 -70.59 -64.30 160.14
N CYS A 431 -70.07 -63.99 158.96
CA CYS A 431 -69.12 -64.82 158.25
C CYS A 431 -68.06 -63.99 157.50
N TRP A 432 -66.86 -64.56 157.33
CA TRP A 432 -65.79 -63.97 156.52
C TRP A 432 -65.33 -64.95 155.43
N ILE A 433 -64.75 -64.39 154.36
CA ILE A 433 -64.32 -65.13 153.18
C ILE A 433 -62.81 -65.33 153.25
N GLU A 434 -62.38 -66.60 153.21
CA GLU A 434 -61.00 -66.99 153.02
C GLU A 434 -60.76 -67.29 151.54
N ASP A 435 -59.84 -66.55 150.90
CA ASP A 435 -59.42 -66.85 149.52
C ASP A 435 -58.36 -67.95 149.51
N VAL A 436 -58.73 -69.10 148.96
CA VAL A 436 -57.83 -70.22 148.72
C VAL A 436 -57.72 -70.40 147.21
N VAL A 437 -56.53 -70.78 146.74
CA VAL A 437 -56.15 -70.86 145.31
C VAL A 437 -57.26 -71.47 144.43
N THR A 438 -57.91 -72.53 144.90
CA THR A 438 -58.94 -73.27 144.15
C THR A 438 -60.39 -72.83 144.41
N SER A 439 -60.70 -72.07 145.46
CA SER A 439 -62.08 -71.66 145.80
C SER A 439 -62.09 -70.63 146.94
N PHE A 440 -63.07 -69.73 146.96
CA PHE A 440 -63.36 -68.96 148.18
C PHE A 440 -64.09 -69.85 149.20
N ILE A 441 -63.64 -69.82 150.45
CA ILE A 441 -64.21 -70.58 151.56
C ILE A 441 -64.92 -69.61 152.51
N LEU A 442 -66.18 -69.90 152.81
CA LEU A 442 -67.02 -69.11 153.69
C LEU A 442 -66.93 -69.68 155.11
N ARG A 443 -66.52 -68.89 156.11
CA ARG A 443 -66.34 -69.36 157.51
C ARG A 443 -67.18 -68.56 158.49
N CYS A 444 -67.71 -69.22 159.52
CA CYS A 444 -68.40 -68.55 160.63
C CYS A 444 -67.43 -67.67 161.42
N ASP A 445 -67.83 -66.44 161.72
CA ASP A 445 -67.02 -65.49 162.47
C ASP A 445 -66.87 -65.89 163.95
N ASN A 446 -67.90 -66.52 164.54
CA ASN A 446 -67.92 -66.85 165.96
C ASN A 446 -67.28 -68.19 166.31
N CYS A 447 -67.51 -69.25 165.51
CA CYS A 447 -66.98 -70.61 165.78
C CYS A 447 -65.97 -71.13 164.75
N ARG A 448 -65.63 -70.33 163.73
CA ARG A 448 -64.63 -70.62 162.68
C ARG A 448 -64.88 -71.87 161.82
N CYS A 449 -66.04 -72.52 161.96
CA CYS A 449 -66.39 -73.66 161.14
C CYS A 449 -66.58 -73.25 159.68
N ARG A 450 -66.22 -74.14 158.76
CA ARG A 450 -66.43 -73.96 157.33
C ARG A 450 -67.90 -74.14 156.98
N HIS A 451 -68.44 -73.20 156.22
CA HIS A 451 -69.72 -73.35 155.56
C HIS A 451 -69.49 -74.02 154.20
N TYR A 452 -70.21 -75.10 153.97
CA TYR A 452 -70.30 -75.77 152.69
C TYR A 452 -71.78 -75.84 152.30
N ASN A 453 -72.02 -76.02 151.01
CA ASN A 453 -73.36 -76.18 150.46
C ASN A 453 -74.07 -77.41 151.04
#